data_AF-A0A7R9SH05-F1
#
_entry.id   AF-A0A7R9SH05-F1
#
_cell.length_a   1.000
_cell.length_b   1.000
_cell.length_c   1.000
_cell.angle_alpha   90.00
_cell.angle_beta   90.00
_cell.angle_gamma   90.00
#
_symmetry.space_group_name_H-M   'P 1'
#
loop_
_entity.id
_entity.type
_entity.pdbx_description
1 polymer ?
#
loop_
_entity_poly.entity_id
_entity_poly.type
_entity_poly.pdbx_seq_one_letter_code
_entity_poly.pdbx_strand_id
1 'polypeptide(L)'
;LKSRAAPGLDNITTSHLRALPDEWIHWVMVILNTCMTLGYFPDIWKTGRLITIPKQGVDPQDISAHRPITISSTFGKLLEHVILQRLQNRLGHLLPTWQYG
;
A
#
# COMPACT_ATOMS: atom_id res chain seq x y z
N LEU A 1 -7.64 -3.64 3.73
CA LEU A 1 -6.24 -3.47 4.23
C LEU A 1 -6.00 -4.36 5.47
N LYS A 2 -4.81 -5.01 5.57
CA LYS A 2 -4.44 -5.87 6.69
C LYS A 2 -4.37 -5.08 8.01
N SER A 3 -4.89 -5.66 9.10
CA SER A 3 -5.08 -4.96 10.40
C SER A 3 -3.81 -4.80 11.25
N ARG A 4 -2.74 -5.52 10.94
CA ARG A 4 -1.50 -5.57 11.75
C ARG A 4 -0.24 -5.30 10.90
N ALA A 5 -0.37 -4.43 9.90
CA ALA A 5 0.78 -4.03 9.10
C ALA A 5 1.60 -2.97 9.87
N ALA A 6 2.92 -3.02 9.71
CA ALA A 6 3.79 -1.95 10.18
C ALA A 6 3.41 -0.62 9.49
N PRO A 7 3.46 0.51 10.21
CA PRO A 7 3.15 1.81 9.63
C PRO A 7 4.27 2.29 8.70
N GLY A 8 3.94 3.26 7.84
CA GLY A 8 4.92 3.98 7.03
C GLY A 8 5.75 4.95 7.87
N LEU A 9 6.39 5.91 7.19
CA LEU A 9 7.19 6.95 7.86
C LEU A 9 6.37 7.87 8.76
N ASP A 10 5.08 8.01 8.46
CA ASP A 10 4.09 8.78 9.22
C ASP A 10 3.66 8.13 10.54
N ASN A 11 4.08 6.89 10.82
CA ASN A 11 3.65 6.08 11.97
C ASN A 11 2.11 5.88 12.05
N ILE A 12 1.38 6.10 10.96
CA ILE A 12 -0.07 5.89 10.90
C ILE A 12 -0.32 4.43 10.48
N THR A 13 -1.07 3.69 11.30
CA THR A 13 -1.43 2.29 11.03
C THR A 13 -2.85 2.17 10.48
N THR A 14 -3.20 0.96 10.03
CA THR A 14 -4.58 0.66 9.61
C THR A 14 -5.56 0.65 10.79
N SER A 15 -5.12 0.43 12.02
CA SER A 15 -5.97 0.56 13.20
C SER A 15 -6.34 2.01 13.47
N HIS A 16 -5.41 2.96 13.28
CA HIS A 16 -5.72 4.40 13.39
C HIS A 16 -6.78 4.81 12.37
N LEU A 17 -6.65 4.37 11.11
CA LEU A 17 -7.66 4.68 10.08
C LEU A 17 -9.06 4.14 10.41
N ARG A 18 -9.14 2.95 11.01
CA ARG A 18 -10.42 2.35 11.41
C ARG A 18 -11.05 3.01 12.64
N ALA A 19 -10.25 3.71 13.44
CA ALA A 19 -10.70 4.43 14.62
C ALA A 19 -10.98 5.92 14.32
N LEU A 20 -10.92 6.35 13.05
CA LEU A 20 -11.22 7.73 12.69
C LEU A 20 -12.72 8.04 12.92
N PRO A 21 -13.05 9.23 13.46
CA PRO A 21 -14.43 9.70 13.48
C PRO A 21 -15.00 9.89 12.07
N ASP A 22 -16.32 9.80 11.92
CA ASP A 22 -17.00 9.89 10.62
C ASP A 22 -16.67 11.19 9.85
N GLU A 23 -16.53 12.30 10.57
CA GLU A 23 -16.11 13.59 10.00
C GLU A 23 -14.74 13.51 9.30
N TRP A 24 -13.80 12.77 9.89
CA TRP A 24 -12.47 12.58 9.31
C TRP A 24 -12.49 11.59 8.14
N ILE A 25 -13.37 10.59 8.19
CA ILE A 25 -13.57 9.66 7.08
C ILE A 25 -13.98 10.43 5.82
N HIS A 26 -14.86 11.43 5.95
CA HIS A 26 -15.26 12.30 4.84
C HIS A 26 -14.05 12.99 4.18
N TRP A 27 -13.17 13.59 4.98
CA TRP A 27 -11.96 14.25 4.46
C TRP A 27 -11.00 13.29 3.77
N VAL A 28 -10.81 12.08 4.31
CA VAL A 28 -10.01 11.04 3.66
C VAL A 28 -10.61 10.67 2.30
N MET A 29 -11.94 10.52 2.21
CA MET A 29 -12.62 10.25 0.93
C MET A 29 -12.41 11.38 -0.08
N VAL A 30 -12.53 12.64 0.36
CA VAL A 30 -12.29 13.81 -0.50
C VAL A 30 -10.88 13.75 -1.09
N ILE A 31 -9.86 13.56 -0.25
CA ILE A 31 -8.45 13.49 -0.71
C ILE A 31 -8.26 12.35 -1.71
N LEU A 32 -8.74 11.14 -1.41
CA LEU A 32 -8.60 9.99 -2.31
C LEU A 32 -9.30 10.22 -3.66
N ASN A 33 -10.51 10.77 -3.64
CA ASN A 33 -11.24 11.09 -4.88
C ASN A 33 -10.54 12.18 -5.68
N THR A 34 -10.01 13.22 -5.03
CA THR A 34 -9.23 14.26 -5.71
C THR A 34 -7.98 13.67 -6.35
N CYS A 35 -7.25 12.78 -5.66
CA CYS A 35 -6.11 12.07 -6.23
C CYS A 35 -6.51 11.28 -7.48
N MET A 36 -7.62 10.55 -7.43
CA MET A 36 -8.15 9.78 -8.56
C MET A 36 -8.56 10.67 -9.74
N THR A 37 -9.25 11.79 -9.49
CA THR A 37 -9.70 12.71 -10.53
C THR A 37 -8.54 13.43 -11.21
N LEU A 38 -7.52 13.82 -10.44
CA LEU A 38 -6.35 14.51 -10.97
C LEU A 38 -5.30 13.55 -11.56
N GLY A 39 -5.45 12.23 -11.38
CA GLY A 39 -4.40 11.27 -11.72
C GLY A 39 -3.12 11.50 -10.92
N TYR A 40 -3.24 12.03 -9.70
CA TYR A 40 -2.12 12.44 -8.86
C TYR A 40 -1.91 11.45 -7.72
N PHE A 41 -0.64 11.10 -7.50
CA PHE A 41 -0.21 10.34 -6.33
C PHE A 41 0.71 11.24 -5.48
N PRO A 42 0.34 11.57 -4.22
CA PRO A 42 1.15 12.43 -3.36
C PRO A 42 2.57 11.92 -3.12
N ASP A 43 3.57 12.80 -3.25
CA ASP A 43 4.98 12.41 -3.11
C ASP A 43 5.30 11.86 -1.72
N ILE A 44 4.69 12.42 -0.67
CA ILE A 44 4.85 11.91 0.70
C ILE A 44 4.34 10.47 0.87
N TRP A 45 3.40 10.02 0.04
CA TRP A 45 2.93 8.63 0.04
C TRP A 45 3.82 7.69 -0.78
N LYS A 46 4.65 8.23 -1.69
CA LYS A 46 5.64 7.46 -2.48
C LYS A 46 6.88 7.12 -1.66
N THR A 47 7.18 7.91 -0.63
CA THR A 47 8.31 7.65 0.26
C THR A 47 7.92 6.56 1.28
N GLY A 48 8.84 5.62 1.53
CA GLY A 48 8.61 4.51 2.45
C GLY A 48 9.85 4.14 3.24
N ARG A 49 9.66 3.36 4.30
CA ARG A 49 10.75 2.85 5.14
C ARG A 49 11.32 1.57 4.51
N LEU A 50 12.61 1.58 4.17
CA LEU A 50 13.31 0.38 3.70
C LEU A 50 13.73 -0.48 4.90
N ILE A 51 13.33 -1.75 4.88
CA ILE A 51 13.78 -2.77 5.82
C ILE A 51 14.28 -3.99 5.03
N THR A 52 15.22 -4.75 5.58
CA THR A 52 15.69 -5.99 5.00
C THR A 52 15.17 -7.19 5.79
N ILE A 53 14.73 -8.23 5.07
CA ILE A 53 14.35 -9.51 5.67
C ILE A 53 15.31 -10.60 5.16
N PRO A 54 15.97 -11.36 6.04
CA PRO A 54 16.89 -12.41 5.63
C PRO A 54 16.14 -13.59 4.99
N LYS A 55 16.73 -14.17 3.95
CA LYS A 55 16.33 -15.46 3.37
C LYS A 55 16.75 -16.58 4.31
N GLN A 56 15.89 -17.58 4.46
CA GLN A 56 16.23 -18.79 5.20
C GLN A 56 17.17 -19.67 4.36
N GLY A 57 18.16 -20.29 5.00
CA GLY A 57 19.06 -21.26 4.37
C GLY A 57 20.19 -20.68 3.52
N VAL A 58 20.44 -19.37 3.59
CA VAL A 58 21.55 -18.68 2.91
C VAL A 58 22.42 -18.00 3.97
N ASP A 59 23.73 -17.91 3.72
CA ASP A 59 24.67 -17.21 4.59
C ASP A 59 24.25 -15.74 4.79
N PRO A 60 23.97 -15.28 6.02
CA PRO A 60 23.57 -13.89 6.29
C PRO A 60 24.58 -12.82 5.86
N GLN A 61 25.86 -13.18 5.66
CA GLN A 61 26.88 -12.25 5.18
C GLN A 61 26.78 -11.98 3.68
N ASP A 62 26.11 -12.83 2.92
CA ASP A 62 25.84 -12.57 1.51
C ASP A 62 24.75 -11.49 1.37
N ILE A 63 25.04 -10.43 0.63
CA ILE A 63 24.07 -9.36 0.30
C ILE A 63 22.83 -9.96 -0.38
N SER A 64 23.02 -11.00 -1.20
CA SER A 64 21.94 -11.72 -1.89
C SER A 64 20.98 -12.43 -0.92
N ALA A 65 21.40 -12.64 0.33
CA ALA A 65 20.60 -13.24 1.39
C ALA A 65 19.52 -12.31 1.92
N HIS A 66 19.56 -11.00 1.62
CA HIS A 66 18.60 -10.02 2.16
C HIS A 66 17.54 -9.64 1.12
N ARG A 67 16.26 -9.66 1.53
CA ARG A 67 15.14 -9.16 0.73
C ARG A 67 14.83 -7.72 1.16
N PRO A 68 15.10 -6.70 0.33
CA PRO A 68 14.63 -5.36 0.63
C PRO A 68 13.11 -5.30 0.52
N ILE A 69 12.46 -4.73 1.52
CA ILE A 69 11.02 -4.45 1.54
C ILE A 69 10.83 -3.00 1.93
N THR A 70 10.00 -2.29 1.17
CA THR A 70 9.62 -0.92 1.47
C THR A 70 8.23 -0.90 2.12
N ILE A 71 8.15 -0.35 3.33
CA ILE A 71 6.87 -0.09 3.99
C ILE A 71 6.39 1.30 3.58
N SER A 72 5.40 1.35 2.69
CA SER A 72 4.74 2.60 2.24
C SER A 72 3.69 3.12 3.24
N SER A 73 3.29 4.39 3.07
CA SER A 73 2.24 5.05 3.86
C SER A 73 0.93 4.28 3.81
N THR A 74 0.20 4.29 4.94
CA THR A 74 -1.11 3.64 5.04
C THR A 74 -2.15 4.30 4.13
N PHE A 75 -2.09 5.63 3.96
CA PHE A 75 -2.95 6.33 3.00
C PHE A 75 -2.57 6.03 1.54
N GLY A 76 -1.28 5.93 1.24
CA GLY A 76 -0.80 5.48 -0.08
C GLY A 76 -1.35 4.10 -0.45
N LYS A 77 -1.25 3.13 0.47
CA LYS A 77 -1.84 1.78 0.30
C LYS A 77 -3.35 1.81 0.14
N LEU A 78 -4.04 2.75 0.79
CA LEU A 78 -5.48 2.91 0.66
C LEU A 78 -5.85 3.37 -0.76
N LEU A 79 -5.11 4.34 -1.31
CA LEU A 79 -5.28 4.78 -2.70
C LEU A 79 -4.95 3.66 -3.69
N GLU A 80 -3.82 2.96 -3.52
CA GLU A 80 -3.46 1.78 -4.33
C GLU A 80 -4.58 0.74 -4.34
N HIS A 81 -5.20 0.48 -3.18
CA HIS A 81 -6.30 -0.46 -3.07
C HIS A 81 -7.54 0.00 -3.86
N VAL A 82 -7.89 1.28 -3.80
CA VAL A 82 -8.99 1.85 -4.60
C VAL A 82 -8.71 1.70 -6.09
N ILE A 83 -7.49 2.01 -6.53
CA ILE A 83 -7.06 1.85 -7.93
C ILE A 83 -7.16 0.39 -8.35
N LEU A 84 -6.61 -0.52 -7.55
CA LEU A 84 -6.61 -1.96 -7.83
C LEU A 84 -8.03 -2.49 -7.98
N GLN A 85 -8.94 -2.15 -7.07
CA GLN A 85 -10.35 -2.57 -7.16
C GLN A 85 -11.01 -2.06 -8.44
N ARG A 86 -10.79 -0.80 -8.83
CA ARG A 86 -11.33 -0.25 -10.07
C ARG A 86 -10.74 -0.93 -11.32
N LEU A 87 -9.44 -1.24 -11.31
CA LEU A 87 -8.79 -1.95 -12.41
C LEU A 87 -9.30 -3.39 -12.52
N GLN A 88 -9.39 -4.11 -11.40
CA GLN A 88 -9.92 -5.49 -11.38
C GLN A 88 -11.36 -5.54 -11.88
N ASN A 89 -12.21 -4.59 -11.47
CA ASN A 89 -13.59 -4.52 -11.96
C ASN A 89 -13.68 -4.27 -13.47
N ARG A 90 -12.77 -3.46 -14.03
CA ARG A 90 -12.80 -3.10 -15.46
C ARG A 90 -12.06 -4.07 -16.36
N LEU A 91 -10.96 -4.66 -15.89
CA LEU A 91 -10.01 -5.42 -16.70
C LEU A 91 -9.89 -6.89 -16.26
N GLY A 92 -10.44 -7.27 -15.11
CA GLY A 92 -10.25 -8.61 -14.56
C GLY A 92 -10.76 -9.72 -15.49
N HIS A 93 -11.85 -9.48 -16.21
CA HIS A 93 -12.39 -10.42 -17.20
C HIS A 93 -11.56 -10.53 -18.48
N LEU A 94 -10.62 -9.61 -18.72
CA LEU A 94 -9.70 -9.64 -19.85
C LEU A 94 -8.41 -10.40 -19.53
N LEU A 95 -8.18 -10.75 -18.26
CA LEU A 95 -7.01 -11.52 -17.87
C LEU A 95 -7.15 -12.97 -18.37
N PRO A 96 -6.10 -13.53 -18.98
CA PRO A 96 -6.15 -14.91 -19.45
C PRO A 96 -6.22 -15.89 -18.28
N THR A 97 -6.83 -17.05 -18.52
CA THR A 97 -7.02 -18.10 -17.50
C THR A 97 -5.72 -18.71 -16.99
N TRP A 98 -4.60 -18.51 -17.72
CA TRP A 98 -3.26 -18.95 -17.34
C TRP A 98 -2.46 -17.90 -16.53
N GLN A 99 -3.08 -16.78 -16.14
CA GLN A 99 -2.45 -15.79 -15.27
C GLN A 99 -2.84 -16.04 -13.80
N TYR A 100 -1.92 -16.63 -13.03
CA TYR A 100 -2.16 -17.06 -11.63
C TYR A 100 -1.56 -16.15 -10.55
N GLY A 101 -0.78 -15.14 -10.94
CA GLY A 101 -0.05 -14.26 -10.02
C GLY A 101 1.45 -14.46 -10.06
#